data_AF-A0A832GYR5-F1
#
_entry.id   AF-A0A832GYR5-F1
#
_cell.length_a   1.000
_cell.length_b   1.000
_cell.length_c   1.000
_cell.angle_alpha   90.00
_cell.angle_beta   90.00
_cell.angle_gamma   90.00
#
_symmetry.space_group_name_H-M   'P 1'
#
loop_
_entity.id
_entity.type
_entity.pdbx_description
1 polymer ?
#
loop_
_entity_poly.entity_id
_entity_poly.type
_entity_poly.pdbx_seq_one_letter_code
_entity_poly.pdbx_strand_id
1 'polypeptide(L)'
;MRSFRVANPGELVSAYGRIAQEAAPVKGVTRGGADLRKLDEAGSNLELVITYVYKPGRFAKEKTVVAIVPVKRTENGAFMGEMGSTAIRVLSMKKGNLEEEWGGSLEEAKARLPDVVGAFEADMKAIAETLSKSS
;
A
#
# COMPACT_ATOMS: atom_id res chain seq x y z
N MET A 1 -5.18 -16.43 3.04
CA MET A 1 -4.69 -15.40 2.09
C MET A 1 -5.69 -14.26 2.14
N ARG A 2 -5.28 -13.04 2.55
CA ARG A 2 -6.16 -11.86 2.45
C ARG A 2 -6.00 -11.30 1.04
N SER A 3 -7.10 -11.21 0.31
CA SER A 3 -7.18 -10.60 -1.02
C SER A 3 -8.41 -9.71 -1.07
N PHE A 4 -8.40 -8.76 -1.99
CA PHE A 4 -9.58 -7.97 -2.33
C PHE A 4 -9.90 -8.14 -3.81
N ARG A 5 -11.17 -7.94 -4.16
CA ARG A 5 -11.67 -7.98 -5.53
C ARG A 5 -12.28 -6.64 -5.89
N VAL A 6 -12.02 -6.15 -7.09
CA VAL A 6 -12.60 -4.92 -7.63
C VAL A 6 -12.90 -5.07 -9.12
N ALA A 7 -14.03 -4.55 -9.58
CA ALA A 7 -14.37 -4.56 -11.00
C ALA A 7 -13.57 -3.50 -11.77
N ASN A 8 -13.48 -2.29 -11.23
CA ASN A 8 -12.72 -1.17 -11.79
C ASN A 8 -11.52 -0.80 -10.89
N PRO A 9 -10.28 -1.07 -11.31
CA PRO A 9 -9.11 -0.85 -10.46
C PRO A 9 -8.85 0.64 -10.17
N GLY A 10 -9.44 1.56 -10.94
CA GLY A 10 -9.39 3.00 -10.64
C GLY A 10 -10.06 3.37 -9.31
N GLU A 11 -11.01 2.56 -8.85
CA GLU A 11 -11.68 2.76 -7.55
C GLU A 11 -10.73 2.55 -6.36
N LEU A 12 -9.63 1.81 -6.55
CA LEU A 12 -8.67 1.52 -5.47
C LEU A 12 -8.01 2.78 -4.94
N VAL A 13 -7.63 3.70 -5.83
CA VAL A 13 -6.98 4.97 -5.46
C VAL A 13 -7.96 5.86 -4.69
N SER A 14 -9.20 5.96 -5.18
CA SER A 14 -10.25 6.74 -4.51
C SER A 14 -10.65 6.15 -3.16
N ALA A 15 -10.77 4.81 -3.08
CA ALA A 15 -11.06 4.11 -1.82
C ALA A 15 -9.95 4.34 -0.79
N TYR A 16 -8.69 4.17 -1.19
CA TYR A 16 -7.56 4.44 -0.30
C TYR A 16 -7.49 5.92 0.10
N GLY A 17 -7.75 6.85 -0.82
CA GLY A 17 -7.78 8.28 -0.52
C GLY A 17 -8.76 8.64 0.60
N ARG A 18 -9.94 8.01 0.63
CA ARG A 18 -10.91 8.16 1.72
C ARG A 18 -10.39 7.53 3.03
N ILE A 19 -9.89 6.29 2.95
CA ILE A 19 -9.34 5.55 4.11
C ILE A 19 -8.19 6.34 4.75
N ALA A 20 -7.30 6.92 3.95
CA ALA A 20 -6.16 7.69 4.44
C ALA A 20 -6.59 8.91 5.28
N GLN A 21 -7.77 9.49 5.00
CA GLN A 21 -8.33 10.62 5.73
C GLN A 21 -9.14 10.21 6.97
N GLU A 22 -9.85 9.08 6.90
CA GLU A 22 -10.79 8.64 7.95
C GLU A 22 -10.17 7.70 8.98
N ALA A 23 -9.08 7.00 8.62
CA ALA A 23 -8.48 5.99 9.47
C ALA A 23 -7.89 6.59 10.76
N ALA A 24 -7.99 5.84 11.85
CA ALA A 24 -7.42 6.24 13.13
C ALA A 24 -5.91 6.54 13.00
N PRO A 25 -5.41 7.59 13.69
CA PRO A 25 -3.98 7.91 13.69
C PRO A 25 -3.14 6.74 14.24
N VAL A 26 -2.01 6.46 13.58
CA VAL A 26 -1.02 5.50 14.05
C VAL A 26 0.25 6.27 14.44
N LYS A 27 0.78 6.00 15.64
CA LYS A 27 1.92 6.75 16.16
C LYS A 27 3.12 6.62 15.23
N GLY A 28 3.68 7.75 14.82
CA GLY A 28 4.86 7.79 13.96
C GLY A 28 4.60 7.38 12.51
N VAL A 29 3.35 7.16 12.11
CA VAL A 29 2.96 6.81 10.73
C VAL A 29 1.95 7.82 10.22
N THR A 30 2.29 8.50 9.13
CA THR A 30 1.36 9.35 8.37
C THR A 30 1.02 8.66 7.07
N ARG A 31 -0.27 8.50 6.78
CA ARG A 31 -0.74 7.98 5.50
C ARG A 31 -0.57 9.04 4.42
N GLY A 32 0.14 8.69 3.36
CA GLY A 32 0.26 9.51 2.17
C GLY A 32 -0.88 9.22 1.18
N GLY A 33 -0.55 9.20 -0.11
CA GLY A 33 -1.46 8.83 -1.17
C GLY A 33 -1.28 7.39 -1.65
N ALA A 34 -2.12 7.00 -2.60
CA ALA A 34 -1.93 5.81 -3.41
C ALA A 34 -1.94 6.18 -4.90
N ASP A 35 -1.29 5.34 -5.69
CA ASP A 35 -1.32 5.39 -7.15
C ASP A 35 -1.49 3.97 -7.70
N LEU A 36 -1.95 3.88 -8.94
CA LEU A 36 -2.14 2.62 -9.65
C LEU A 36 -1.23 2.57 -10.87
N ARG A 37 -0.19 1.75 -10.78
CA ARG A 37 0.79 1.59 -11.85
C ARG A 37 0.44 0.43 -12.76
N LYS A 38 0.46 0.66 -14.07
CA LYS A 38 0.35 -0.41 -15.07
C LYS A 38 1.71 -1.05 -15.30
N LEU A 39 1.76 -2.38 -15.30
CA LEU A 39 2.97 -3.14 -15.61
C LEU A 39 2.99 -3.66 -17.05
N ASP A 40 1.85 -3.64 -17.72
CA ASP A 40 1.73 -4.01 -19.13
C ASP A 40 0.79 -3.07 -19.87
N GLU A 41 0.89 -3.08 -21.20
CA GLU A 41 0.04 -2.29 -22.10
C GLU A 41 -1.42 -2.74 -22.04
N ALA A 42 -1.66 -4.03 -21.76
CA ALA A 42 -3.00 -4.62 -21.66
C ALA A 42 -3.78 -4.13 -20.42
N GLY A 43 -3.10 -3.55 -19.44
CA GLY A 43 -3.65 -3.18 -18.14
C GLY A 43 -4.14 -4.39 -17.34
N SER A 44 -3.60 -5.58 -17.58
CA SER A 44 -4.00 -6.82 -16.88
C SER A 44 -3.16 -7.06 -15.63
N ASN A 45 -1.92 -6.58 -15.59
CA ASN A 45 -1.08 -6.56 -14.39
C ASN A 45 -0.85 -5.12 -13.91
N LEU A 46 -1.22 -4.88 -12.66
CA LEU A 46 -1.18 -3.58 -12.02
C LEU A 46 -0.48 -3.67 -10.66
N GLU A 47 0.01 -2.55 -10.18
CA GLU A 47 0.46 -2.38 -8.79
C GLU A 47 -0.33 -1.25 -8.14
N LEU A 48 -0.98 -1.55 -7.02
CA LEU A 48 -1.46 -0.51 -6.12
C LEU A 48 -0.29 -0.09 -5.23
N VAL A 49 0.20 1.12 -5.44
CA VAL A 49 1.37 1.70 -4.76
C VAL A 49 0.87 2.64 -3.69
N ILE A 50 1.13 2.34 -2.43
CA ILE A 50 0.65 3.12 -1.28
C ILE A 50 1.84 3.70 -0.55
N THR A 51 1.78 5.00 -0.27
CA THR A 51 2.86 5.71 0.41
C THR A 51 2.50 6.00 1.86
N TYR A 52 3.46 5.78 2.76
CA TYR A 52 3.43 6.19 4.16
C TYR A 52 4.67 7.04 4.44
N VAL A 53 4.57 7.97 5.38
CA VAL A 53 5.72 8.62 6.01
C VAL A 53 5.88 8.04 7.41
N TYR A 54 7.06 7.51 7.70
CA TYR A 54 7.37 6.86 8.96
C TYR A 54 8.45 7.63 9.73
N LYS A 55 8.17 7.90 11.01
CA LYS A 55 9.07 8.56 11.95
C LYS A 55 9.15 7.73 13.25
N PRO A 56 10.16 6.84 13.39
CA PRO A 56 10.23 5.90 14.51
C PRO A 56 10.48 6.56 15.87
N GLY A 57 10.90 7.83 15.90
CA GLY A 57 11.13 8.56 17.14
C GLY A 57 11.31 10.06 16.92
N ARG A 58 11.24 10.84 17.99
CA ARG A 58 11.30 12.31 17.96
C ARG A 58 12.52 12.87 17.22
N PHE A 59 13.66 12.19 17.34
CA PHE A 59 14.94 12.59 16.74
C PHE A 59 15.32 11.76 15.51
N ALA A 60 14.49 10.79 15.13
CA ALA A 60 14.76 9.98 13.95
C ALA A 60 14.43 10.78 12.67
N LYS A 61 15.20 10.51 11.61
CA LYS A 61 14.86 11.01 10.29
C LYS A 61 13.59 10.34 9.79
N GLU A 62 12.75 11.13 9.12
CA GLU A 62 11.58 10.63 8.43
C GLU A 62 12.00 9.75 7.26
N LYS A 63 11.24 8.69 7.05
CA LYS A 63 11.41 7.74 5.96
C LYS A 63 10.12 7.67 5.17
N THR A 64 10.24 7.54 3.86
CA THR A 64 9.09 7.25 3.00
C THR A 64 9.02 5.74 2.88
N VAL A 65 7.89 5.14 3.23
CA VAL A 65 7.64 3.71 3.07
C VAL A 65 6.60 3.51 1.99
N VAL A 66 6.92 2.68 1.01
CA VAL A 66 6.05 2.37 -0.13
C VAL A 66 5.65 0.91 -0.04
N ALA A 67 4.34 0.66 0.05
CA ALA A 67 3.76 -0.67 -0.05
C ALA A 67 3.23 -0.89 -1.47
N ILE A 68 3.70 -1.95 -2.11
CA ILE A 68 3.38 -2.28 -3.51
C ILE A 68 2.57 -3.57 -3.49
N VAL A 69 1.26 -3.45 -3.71
CA VAL A 69 0.33 -4.57 -3.74
C VAL A 69 0.12 -5.01 -5.18
N PRO A 70 0.49 -6.24 -5.58
CA PRO A 70 0.18 -6.76 -6.90
C PRO A 70 -1.33 -6.88 -7.09
N VAL A 71 -1.82 -6.39 -8.24
CA VAL A 71 -3.23 -6.47 -8.63
C VAL A 71 -3.31 -7.07 -10.02
N LYS A 72 -3.96 -8.22 -10.16
CA LYS A 72 -4.05 -8.97 -11.42
C LYS A 72 -5.48 -9.09 -11.89
N ARG A 73 -5.69 -8.96 -13.19
CA ARG A 73 -6.96 -9.26 -13.84
C ARG A 73 -7.16 -10.77 -13.87
N THR A 74 -8.31 -11.19 -13.36
CA THR A 74 -8.77 -12.58 -13.36
C THR A 74 -9.55 -12.89 -14.63
N GLU A 75 -9.77 -14.17 -14.91
CA GLU A 75 -10.45 -14.66 -16.11
C GLU A 75 -11.88 -14.11 -16.27
N ASN A 76 -12.56 -13.79 -15.16
CA ASN A 76 -13.90 -13.19 -15.17
C ASN A 76 -13.88 -11.67 -15.40
N GLY A 77 -12.73 -11.09 -15.72
CA GLY A 77 -12.55 -9.68 -16.05
C GLY A 77 -12.37 -8.76 -14.84
N ALA A 78 -12.58 -9.23 -13.60
CA ALA A 78 -12.34 -8.45 -12.38
C ALA A 78 -10.85 -8.46 -11.99
N PHE A 79 -10.45 -7.52 -11.14
CA PHE A 79 -9.10 -7.39 -10.61
C PHE A 79 -9.03 -7.93 -9.18
N MET A 80 -7.95 -8.65 -8.88
CA MET A 80 -7.69 -9.24 -7.57
C MET A 80 -6.36 -8.71 -7.02
N GLY A 81 -6.40 -8.14 -5.82
CA GLY A 81 -5.21 -7.71 -5.09
C GLY A 81 -4.66 -8.82 -4.20
N GLU A 82 -3.37 -9.12 -4.32
CA GLU A 82 -2.68 -10.17 -3.56
C GLU A 82 -1.88 -9.58 -2.39
N MET A 83 -2.52 -9.36 -1.23
CA MET A 83 -1.83 -8.72 -0.09
C MET A 83 -0.63 -9.52 0.42
N GLY A 84 -0.67 -10.86 0.36
CA GLY A 84 0.44 -11.71 0.77
C GLY A 84 1.69 -11.55 -0.09
N SER A 85 1.53 -11.05 -1.32
CA SER A 85 2.60 -10.80 -2.28
C SER A 85 3.10 -9.35 -2.23
N THR A 86 2.71 -8.58 -1.19
CA THR A 86 3.08 -7.16 -1.07
C THR A 86 4.58 -7.01 -0.83
N ALA A 87 5.21 -6.15 -1.62
CA ALA A 87 6.57 -5.69 -1.39
C ALA A 87 6.55 -4.36 -0.62
N ILE A 88 7.44 -4.23 0.36
CA ILE A 88 7.65 -3.00 1.11
C ILE A 88 9.02 -2.42 0.74
N ARG A 89 9.06 -1.14 0.37
CA ARG A 89 10.28 -0.38 0.12
C ARG A 89 10.39 0.78 1.11
N VAL A 90 11.57 0.98 1.66
CA VAL A 90 11.89 2.11 2.54
C VAL A 90 12.85 3.01 1.81
N LEU A 91 12.43 4.24 1.57
CA LEU A 91 13.18 5.26 0.87
C LEU A 91 13.58 6.35 1.87
N SER A 92 14.79 6.87 1.69
CA SER A 92 15.25 8.06 2.40
C SER A 92 15.76 9.12 1.45
N MET A 93 15.62 10.38 1.88
CA MET A 93 16.12 11.52 1.14
C MET A 93 17.63 11.64 1.35
N LYS A 94 18.40 11.46 0.29
CA LYS A 94 19.85 11.67 0.25
C LYS A 94 20.21 12.60 -0.89
N LYS A 95 20.82 13.74 -0.54
CA LYS A 95 21.27 14.77 -1.50
C LYS A 95 20.18 15.22 -2.49
N GLY A 96 18.93 15.26 -2.06
CA GLY A 96 17.78 15.67 -2.89
C GLY A 96 17.12 14.55 -3.71
N ASN A 97 17.63 13.31 -3.62
CA ASN A 97 17.04 12.15 -4.28
C ASN A 97 16.49 11.16 -3.24
N LEU A 98 15.40 10.48 -3.61
CA LEU A 98 14.93 9.31 -2.85
C LEU A 98 15.80 8.10 -3.24
N GLU A 99 16.47 7.52 -2.25
CA GLU A 99 17.21 6.28 -2.41
C GLU A 99 16.57 5.18 -1.57
N GLU A 100 16.52 3.96 -2.11
CA GLU A 100 16.09 2.79 -1.35
C GLU A 100 17.14 2.43 -0.29
N GLU A 101 16.73 2.45 0.98
CA GLU A 101 17.53 1.97 2.10
C GLU A 101 17.31 0.48 2.35
N TRP A 102 16.10 0.00 2.08
CA TRP A 102 15.72 -1.38 2.32
C TRP A 102 14.49 -1.73 1.49
N GLY A 103 14.44 -2.98 1.03
CA GLY A 103 13.28 -3.57 0.40
C GLY A 103 13.11 -5.01 0.85
N GLY A 104 11.86 -5.45 1.03
CA GLY A 104 11.56 -6.83 1.41
C GLY A 104 10.08 -7.17 1.28
N SER A 105 9.73 -8.39 1.66
CA SER A 105 8.35 -8.85 1.73
C SER A 105 7.59 -8.19 2.89
N LEU A 106 6.26 -8.26 2.83
CA LEU A 106 5.40 -7.86 3.95
C LEU A 106 5.77 -8.56 5.26
N GLU A 107 6.15 -9.83 5.21
CA GLU A 107 6.50 -10.61 6.40
C GLU A 107 7.79 -10.12 7.04
N GLU A 108 8.83 -9.84 6.24
CA GLU A 108 10.07 -9.24 6.74
C GLU A 108 9.84 -7.83 7.30
N ALA A 109 8.92 -7.07 6.67
CA ALA A 109 8.57 -5.74 7.11
C ALA A 109 7.88 -5.75 8.49
N LYS A 110 7.13 -6.79 8.87
CA LYS A 110 6.49 -6.88 10.20
C LYS A 110 7.50 -6.79 11.34
N ALA A 111 8.67 -7.42 11.17
CA ALA A 111 9.72 -7.38 12.17
C ALA A 111 10.44 -6.02 12.23
N ARG A 112 10.52 -5.29 11.10
CA ARG A 112 11.29 -4.04 10.98
C ARG A 112 10.46 -2.77 11.19
N LEU A 113 9.21 -2.79 10.75
CA LEU A 113 8.32 -1.63 10.66
C LEU A 113 6.90 -2.02 11.13
N PRO A 114 6.74 -2.56 12.35
CA PRO A 114 5.46 -3.11 12.81
C PRO A 114 4.33 -2.08 12.77
N ASP A 115 4.61 -0.80 13.06
CA ASP A 115 3.61 0.27 13.02
C ASP A 115 3.09 0.53 11.60
N VAL A 116 3.99 0.55 10.61
CA VAL A 116 3.61 0.77 9.20
C VAL A 116 2.87 -0.43 8.65
N VAL A 117 3.33 -1.64 8.97
CA VAL A 117 2.64 -2.86 8.53
C VAL A 117 1.26 -2.98 9.20
N GLY A 118 1.14 -2.65 10.47
CA GLY A 118 -0.16 -2.60 11.16
C GLY A 118 -1.12 -1.61 10.52
N ALA A 119 -0.66 -0.41 10.18
CA ALA A 119 -1.44 0.57 9.42
C ALA A 119 -1.87 0.00 8.06
N PHE A 120 -0.92 -0.55 7.30
CA PHE A 120 -1.19 -1.15 5.99
C PHE A 120 -2.22 -2.28 6.05
N GLU A 121 -2.08 -3.23 6.97
CA GLU A 121 -3.02 -4.34 7.09
C GLU A 121 -4.44 -3.87 7.46
N ALA A 122 -4.54 -2.85 8.32
CA ALA A 122 -5.82 -2.23 8.65
C ALA A 122 -6.44 -1.51 7.44
N ASP A 123 -5.63 -0.78 6.68
CA ASP A 123 -6.08 -0.06 5.48
C ASP A 123 -6.54 -1.05 4.40
N MET A 124 -5.82 -2.15 4.19
CA MET A 124 -6.22 -3.18 3.23
C MET A 124 -7.51 -3.90 3.63
N LYS A 125 -7.71 -4.12 4.94
CA LYS A 125 -8.98 -4.62 5.45
C LYS A 125 -10.11 -3.63 5.14
N ALA A 126 -9.90 -2.34 5.37
CA ALA A 126 -10.88 -1.30 5.05
C ALA A 126 -11.17 -1.19 3.54
N ILE A 127 -10.16 -1.37 2.68
CA ILE A 127 -10.35 -1.46 1.22
C ILE A 127 -11.26 -2.64 0.89
N ALA A 128 -10.95 -3.84 1.39
CA ALA A 128 -11.75 -5.04 1.12
C ALA A 128 -13.21 -4.87 1.57
N GLU A 129 -13.43 -4.28 2.74
CA GLU A 129 -14.78 -3.98 3.25
C GLU A 129 -15.51 -2.93 2.40
N THR A 130 -14.82 -1.86 2.00
CA THR A 130 -15.40 -0.80 1.16
C THR A 130 -15.83 -1.35 -0.20
N LEU A 131 -14.99 -2.15 -0.84
CA LEU A 131 -15.27 -2.72 -2.15
C LEU A 131 -16.37 -3.80 -2.11
N SER A 132 -16.45 -4.56 -1.01
CA SER A 132 -17.51 -5.56 -0.82
C SER A 132 -18.90 -4.95 -0.67
N LYS A 133 -19.01 -3.69 -0.21
CA LYS A 133 -20.28 -2.96 -0.09
C LYS A 133 -20.73 -2.28 -1.38
N SER A 134 -19.80 -2.07 -2.31
CA SER A 134 -20.04 -1.42 -3.60
C SER A 134 -20.31 -2.42 -4.74
N SER A 135 -20.20 -3.72 -4.47
CA SER A 135 -20.44 -4.83 -5.41
C SER A 135 -21.82 -5.44 -5.17
#